data_AF-A0A4Y7QA18-F1
#
_entry.id   AF-A0A4Y7QA18-F1
#
_cell.length_a   1.000
_cell.length_b   1.000
_cell.length_c   1.000
_cell.angle_alpha   90.00
_cell.angle_beta   90.00
_cell.angle_gamma   90.00
#
_symmetry.space_group_name_H-M   'P 1'
#
loop_
_entity.id
_entity.type
_entity.pdbx_description
1 polymer ?
#
loop_
_entity_poly.entity_id
_entity_poly.type
_entity_poly.pdbx_seq_one_letter_code
_entity_poly.pdbx_strand_id
1 'polypeptide(L)'
;MSFGVPRVLGLHWTLFCGTRDGGRLCAFPFVTGPASVIAYCPQSLCYPSKLASLRLVRYPLSPLRQPLPLLRELRINSTQSLGNYFTILDLCPQLEVLEVACKLSPSSGNQPIRIAPRLHTFVFVGSYESAGSSLDYIHLPAIQLLSVTFNTIGWIPSYGAHLVDFLTRCGLDLQELRLSTPHISSEILVQCLQCVPNINTLCLISQMIDEAFVEAFTVPLNDCSGLCPRLEYLEFDTRQRLATSLIASMIASRWRFHGGQRVARPLAVGLFPVIQEVSNRAEVRKCIQAGLKIYEYNSNGKWWALSL
;
A
#
# COMPACT_ATOMS: atom_id res chain seq x y z
N MET A 1 34.67 -18.32 2.53
CA MET A 1 34.98 -16.89 2.73
C MET A 1 33.68 -16.13 2.57
N SER A 2 33.12 -15.69 3.69
CA SER A 2 31.78 -15.12 3.80
C SER A 2 31.93 -13.62 4.01
N PHE A 3 31.58 -12.82 3.01
CA PHE A 3 31.51 -11.36 3.18
C PHE A 3 30.20 -11.02 3.89
N GLY A 4 30.30 -10.71 5.18
CA GLY A 4 29.20 -10.16 5.96
C GLY A 4 28.94 -8.73 5.52
N VAL A 5 27.77 -8.49 4.92
CA VAL A 5 27.24 -7.15 4.69
C VAL A 5 26.88 -6.54 6.05
N PRO A 6 27.29 -5.30 6.37
CA PRO A 6 26.90 -4.67 7.62
C PRO A 6 25.39 -4.42 7.60
N ARG A 7 24.66 -5.12 8.47
CA ARG A 7 23.27 -4.79 8.79
C ARG A 7 23.28 -3.42 9.47
N VAL A 8 22.80 -2.40 8.77
CA VAL A 8 22.36 -1.16 9.40
C VAL A 8 21.12 -1.54 10.22
N LEU A 9 21.29 -1.62 11.54
CA LEU A 9 20.19 -1.76 12.48
C LEU A 9 19.37 -0.47 12.41
N GLY A 10 18.25 -0.51 11.68
CA GLY A 10 17.23 0.52 11.75
C GLY A 10 16.74 0.63 13.19
N LEU A 11 16.81 1.83 13.75
CA LEU A 11 16.32 2.16 15.08
C LEU A 11 14.83 1.77 15.21
N HIS A 12 14.57 0.65 15.88
CA HIS A 12 13.23 0.26 16.32
C HIS A 12 12.87 1.08 17.55
N TRP A 13 11.78 1.83 17.49
CA TRP A 13 11.19 2.51 18.64
C TRP A 13 9.83 1.89 18.95
N THR A 14 9.78 1.07 20.01
CA THR A 14 8.54 0.48 20.53
C THR A 14 8.16 1.22 21.81
N LEU A 15 6.99 1.86 21.84
CA LEU A 15 6.46 2.43 23.08
C LEU A 15 5.71 1.35 23.88
N PHE A 16 6.15 1.12 25.12
CA PHE A 16 5.44 0.30 26.09
C PHE A 16 4.45 1.16 26.89
N CYS A 17 3.21 0.70 27.02
CA CYS A 17 2.31 1.18 28.06
C CYS A 17 2.11 0.08 29.11
N GLY A 18 2.59 0.33 30.32
CA GLY A 18 2.19 -0.40 31.52
C GLY A 18 1.01 0.30 32.19
N THR A 19 -0.01 -0.46 32.57
CA THR A 19 -1.04 0.00 33.51
C THR A 19 -0.41 0.08 34.91
N ARG A 20 -0.47 1.24 35.55
CA ARG A 20 -0.14 1.37 36.98
C ARG A 20 -1.44 1.23 37.77
N ASP A 21 -1.42 0.40 38.81
CA ASP A 21 -2.55 0.19 39.73
C ASP A 21 -3.14 1.54 40.19
N GLY A 22 -4.43 1.75 39.90
CA GLY A 22 -5.14 2.99 40.27
C GLY A 22 -5.97 3.68 39.18
N GLY A 23 -6.12 3.10 37.98
CA GLY A 23 -7.16 3.50 37.02
C GLY A 23 -7.02 4.88 36.36
N ARG A 24 -5.92 5.62 36.58
CA ARG A 24 -5.61 6.86 35.86
C ARG A 24 -4.47 6.65 34.86
N LEU A 25 -4.81 6.69 33.58
CA LEU A 25 -3.83 6.79 32.49
C LEU A 25 -3.21 8.20 32.50
N CYS A 26 -1.97 8.31 32.98
CA CYS A 26 -1.18 9.52 32.77
C CYS A 26 -0.56 9.46 31.36
N ALA A 27 -0.93 10.43 30.53
CA ALA A 27 -0.30 10.66 29.23
C ALA A 27 1.08 11.28 29.45
N PHE A 28 2.16 10.55 29.15
CA PHE A 28 3.46 11.18 28.98
C PHE A 28 3.66 11.41 27.48
N PRO A 29 3.73 12.67 27.00
CA PRO A 29 4.23 12.92 25.66
C PRO A 29 5.67 12.44 25.62
N PHE A 30 5.92 11.29 24.99
CA PHE A 30 7.27 10.94 24.60
C PHE A 30 7.59 11.76 23.37
N VAL A 31 8.28 12.87 23.60
CA VAL A 31 8.85 13.71 22.55
C VAL A 31 10.06 12.96 22.03
N THR A 32 9.94 12.35 20.86
CA THR A 32 11.07 11.64 20.20
C THR A 32 11.97 12.60 19.42
N GLY A 33 11.61 13.90 19.37
CA GLY A 33 12.37 14.99 18.78
C GLY A 33 11.53 16.29 18.76
N PRO A 34 12.10 17.46 18.40
CA PRO A 34 11.42 18.75 18.51
C PRO A 34 10.13 18.92 17.67
N ALA A 35 9.80 17.98 16.80
CA ALA A 35 8.66 18.07 15.87
C ALA A 35 7.73 16.83 15.85
N SER A 36 7.97 15.84 16.72
CA SER A 36 7.23 14.56 16.70
C SER A 36 6.67 14.24 18.08
N VAL A 37 5.37 13.93 18.14
CA VAL A 37 4.67 13.60 19.39
C VAL A 37 3.93 12.27 19.25
N ILE A 38 4.22 11.35 20.16
CA ILE A 38 3.37 10.17 20.41
C ILE A 38 2.50 10.50 21.62
N ALA A 39 1.18 10.63 21.40
CA ALA A 39 0.24 11.02 22.45
C ALA A 39 -0.68 9.87 22.84
N TYR A 40 -0.87 9.69 24.16
CA TYR A 40 -1.85 8.78 24.74
C TYR A 40 -2.91 9.59 25.50
N CYS A 41 -4.04 10.01 24.90
CA CYS A 41 -4.71 11.22 25.39
C CYS A 41 -6.14 11.10 26.00
N PRO A 42 -6.44 11.78 27.13
CA PRO A 42 -7.80 12.15 27.55
C PRO A 42 -8.33 13.43 26.85
N GLN A 43 -9.63 13.73 26.99
CA GLN A 43 -10.52 14.41 26.03
C GLN A 43 -10.23 15.86 25.55
N SER A 44 -9.11 16.49 25.87
CA SER A 44 -8.81 17.87 25.42
C SER A 44 -7.31 18.15 25.31
N LEU A 45 -6.72 17.94 24.14
CA LEU A 45 -5.35 18.36 23.83
C LEU A 45 -5.38 19.61 22.95
N CYS A 46 -4.67 20.66 23.35
CA CYS A 46 -4.22 21.69 22.44
C CYS A 46 -2.95 21.19 21.77
N TYR A 47 -2.99 20.98 20.45
CA TYR A 47 -1.79 20.63 19.70
C TYR A 47 -0.89 21.86 19.53
N PRO A 48 0.44 21.70 19.60
CA PRO A 48 1.33 22.79 19.27
C PRO A 48 1.10 23.22 17.81
N SER A 49 1.02 24.52 17.57
CA SER A 49 0.75 25.08 16.23
C SER A 49 1.82 24.71 15.19
N LYS A 50 2.99 24.25 15.63
CA LYS A 50 4.14 23.84 14.80
C LYS A 50 4.28 22.31 14.65
N LEU A 51 3.22 21.54 14.91
CA LEU A 51 3.27 20.08 14.79
C LEU A 51 3.38 19.66 13.32
N ALA A 52 4.48 19.00 12.95
CA ALA A 52 4.73 18.53 11.59
C ALA A 52 4.37 17.05 11.37
N SER A 53 4.48 16.22 12.41
CA SER A 53 4.18 14.78 12.35
C SER A 53 3.37 14.35 13.58
N LEU A 54 2.27 13.63 13.35
CA LEU A 54 1.38 13.13 14.40
C LEU A 54 1.10 11.64 14.21
N ARG A 55 1.26 10.89 15.30
CA ARG A 55 0.95 9.46 15.33
C ARG A 55 -0.06 9.14 16.42
N LEU A 56 -1.17 8.52 16.04
CA LEU A 56 -2.28 8.13 16.92
C LEU A 56 -2.46 6.60 16.85
N VAL A 57 -2.34 5.92 18.00
CA VAL A 57 -2.48 4.45 18.09
C VAL A 57 -3.51 4.07 19.13
N ARG A 58 -4.58 3.38 18.72
CA ARG A 58 -5.76 2.99 19.52
C ARG A 58 -6.59 4.16 20.03
N TYR A 59 -6.62 5.28 19.30
CA TYR A 59 -7.37 6.49 19.69
C TYR A 59 -8.53 6.83 18.77
N PRO A 60 -9.65 7.33 19.32
CA PRO A 60 -10.68 7.97 18.51
C PRO A 60 -10.13 9.26 17.88
N LEU A 61 -10.61 9.62 16.69
CA LEU A 61 -10.23 10.87 16.01
C LEU A 61 -11.01 12.10 16.47
N SER A 62 -11.92 11.95 17.42
CA SER A 62 -12.63 13.07 18.03
C SER A 62 -11.73 14.22 18.54
N PRO A 63 -10.44 14.04 18.88
CA PRO A 63 -9.53 15.14 19.21
C PRO A 63 -9.09 16.02 18.02
N LEU A 64 -9.18 15.53 16.77
CA LEU A 64 -8.79 16.30 15.58
C LEU A 64 -9.97 17.15 15.09
N ARG A 65 -10.42 18.08 15.95
CA ARG A 65 -11.45 19.07 15.60
C ARG A 65 -10.88 20.41 15.19
N GLN A 66 -9.60 20.65 15.47
CA GLN A 66 -8.92 21.89 15.18
C GLN A 66 -8.06 21.74 13.92
N PRO A 67 -8.00 22.75 13.03
CA PRO A 67 -7.10 22.76 11.90
C PRO A 67 -5.65 22.61 12.34
N LEU A 68 -4.88 21.78 11.62
CA LEU A 68 -3.46 21.57 11.81
C LEU A 68 -2.73 21.96 10.51
N PRO A 69 -2.61 23.27 10.22
CA PRO A 69 -2.17 23.74 8.90
C PRO A 69 -0.70 23.43 8.58
N LEU A 70 0.10 23.04 9.56
CA LEU A 70 1.52 22.68 9.37
C LEU A 70 1.77 21.17 9.44
N LEU A 71 0.73 20.35 9.63
CA LEU A 71 0.88 18.91 9.71
C LEU A 71 1.16 18.33 8.31
N ARG A 72 2.29 17.65 8.18
CA ARG A 72 2.77 17.01 6.95
C ARG A 72 2.61 15.50 6.99
N GLU A 73 2.73 14.90 8.16
CA GLU A 73 2.63 13.46 8.34
C GLU A 73 1.60 13.10 9.40
N LEU A 74 0.76 12.13 9.06
CA LEU A 74 -0.28 11.66 9.95
C LEU A 74 -0.44 10.15 9.84
N ARG A 75 -0.29 9.47 10.97
CA ARG A 75 -0.44 8.02 11.05
C ARG A 75 -1.47 7.68 12.11
N ILE A 76 -2.55 7.02 11.70
CA ILE A 76 -3.67 6.68 12.56
C ILE A 76 -3.88 5.17 12.51
N ASN A 77 -3.86 4.54 13.68
CA ASN A 77 -4.34 3.18 13.87
C ASN A 77 -5.46 3.23 14.91
N SER A 78 -6.71 3.08 14.48
CA SER A 78 -7.90 3.15 15.32
C SER A 78 -8.71 1.87 15.20
N THR A 79 -9.18 1.36 16.34
CA THR A 79 -10.15 0.24 16.37
C THR A 79 -11.59 0.71 16.19
N GLN A 80 -11.84 2.03 16.28
CA GLN A 80 -13.17 2.61 16.23
C GLN A 80 -13.60 2.89 14.79
N SER A 81 -14.89 2.76 14.55
CA SER A 81 -15.49 3.15 13.28
C SER A 81 -15.49 4.66 13.12
N LEU A 82 -15.00 5.16 12.00
CA LEU A 82 -14.92 6.60 11.74
C LEU A 82 -15.79 6.94 10.54
N GLY A 83 -16.85 7.71 10.77
CA GLY A 83 -17.83 8.04 9.72
C GLY A 83 -17.34 9.04 8.67
N ASN A 84 -16.22 9.74 8.91
CA ASN A 84 -15.69 10.71 7.95
C ASN A 84 -14.18 10.95 8.13
N TYR A 85 -13.37 9.92 7.89
CA TYR A 85 -11.92 10.02 8.03
C TYR A 85 -11.32 11.12 7.14
N PHE A 86 -11.90 11.34 5.97
CA PHE A 86 -11.36 12.25 4.98
C PHE A 86 -11.55 13.74 5.32
N THR A 87 -12.34 14.10 6.35
CA THR A 87 -12.32 15.48 6.89
C THR A 87 -10.94 15.90 7.36
N ILE A 88 -10.06 14.95 7.65
CA ILE A 88 -8.69 15.23 8.05
C ILE A 88 -7.89 15.94 6.95
N LEU A 89 -8.26 15.71 5.69
CA LEU A 89 -7.67 16.39 4.53
C LEU A 89 -8.06 17.87 4.53
N ASP A 90 -9.27 18.21 4.97
CA ASP A 90 -9.74 19.59 5.10
C ASP A 90 -9.03 20.31 6.27
N LEU A 91 -8.70 19.57 7.34
CA LEU A 91 -8.02 20.10 8.53
C LEU A 91 -6.50 20.22 8.34
N CYS A 92 -5.91 19.43 7.45
CA CYS A 92 -4.47 19.31 7.24
C CYS A 92 -4.12 19.52 5.75
N PRO A 93 -4.23 20.75 5.23
CA PRO A 93 -4.01 21.02 3.80
C PRO A 93 -2.56 20.81 3.33
N GLN A 94 -1.60 20.72 4.25
CA GLN A 94 -0.18 20.51 3.96
C GLN A 94 0.25 19.04 4.09
N LEU A 95 -0.72 18.12 4.19
CA LEU A 95 -0.45 16.71 4.41
C LEU A 95 0.20 16.06 3.19
N GLU A 96 1.32 15.38 3.43
CA GLU A 96 2.18 14.71 2.46
C GLU A 96 2.13 13.19 2.62
N VAL A 97 2.03 12.72 3.87
CA VAL A 97 1.95 11.30 4.22
C VAL A 97 0.73 11.05 5.10
N LEU A 98 -0.11 10.12 4.67
CA LEU A 98 -1.30 9.69 5.40
C LEU A 98 -1.34 8.17 5.48
N GLU A 99 -1.24 7.65 6.69
CA GLU A 99 -1.40 6.23 6.97
C GLU A 99 -2.61 6.01 7.88
N VAL A 100 -3.49 5.11 7.46
CA VAL A 100 -4.78 4.89 8.09
C VAL A 100 -5.01 3.40 8.24
N ALA A 101 -5.19 2.95 9.48
CA ALA A 101 -5.70 1.63 9.79
C ALA A 101 -6.94 1.79 10.66
N CYS A 102 -8.13 1.66 10.08
CA CYS A 102 -9.37 1.79 10.83
C CYS A 102 -10.53 1.00 10.22
N LYS A 103 -11.53 0.72 11.05
CA LYS A 103 -12.85 0.34 10.54
C LYS A 103 -13.51 1.61 10.01
N LEU A 104 -13.99 1.60 8.78
CA LEU A 104 -14.83 2.69 8.31
C LEU A 104 -16.29 2.34 8.63
N SER A 105 -17.11 3.37 8.77
CA SER A 105 -18.56 3.18 8.61
C SER A 105 -18.88 3.51 7.16
N PRO A 106 -19.80 2.79 6.51
CA PRO A 106 -20.27 3.19 5.19
C PRO A 106 -20.73 4.64 5.24
N SER A 107 -20.21 5.47 4.33
CA SER A 107 -20.62 6.87 4.23
C SER A 107 -22.05 6.93 3.71
N SER A 108 -22.99 7.32 4.56
CA SER A 108 -24.37 7.61 4.14
C SER A 108 -24.42 9.03 3.56
N GLY A 109 -24.37 9.16 2.23
CA GLY A 109 -24.70 10.40 1.52
C GLY A 109 -23.65 10.93 0.54
N ASN A 110 -24.09 11.88 -0.29
CA ASN A 110 -23.24 12.60 -1.24
C ASN A 110 -22.27 13.51 -0.48
N GLN A 111 -21.02 13.08 -0.34
CA GLN A 111 -19.95 13.93 0.16
C GLN A 111 -19.26 14.65 -1.01
N PRO A 112 -18.76 15.88 -0.79
CA PRO A 112 -17.91 16.52 -1.79
C PRO A 112 -16.60 15.74 -1.94
N ILE A 113 -16.06 15.72 -3.17
CA ILE A 113 -14.73 15.16 -3.44
C ILE A 113 -13.69 16.05 -2.76
N ARG A 114 -12.85 15.46 -1.92
CA ARG A 114 -11.74 16.14 -1.25
C ARG A 114 -10.46 15.95 -2.04
N ILE A 115 -9.78 17.06 -2.28
CA ILE A 115 -8.54 17.09 -3.05
C ILE A 115 -7.38 17.29 -2.08
N ALA A 116 -6.40 16.38 -2.09
CA ALA A 116 -5.18 16.51 -1.30
C ALA A 116 -3.97 16.67 -2.24
N PRO A 117 -3.65 17.91 -2.66
CA PRO A 117 -2.71 18.15 -3.74
C PRO A 117 -1.24 17.88 -3.39
N ARG A 118 -0.93 17.71 -2.10
CA ARG A 118 0.43 17.44 -1.62
C ARG A 118 0.64 16.00 -1.16
N LEU A 119 -0.43 15.21 -1.08
CA LEU A 119 -0.39 13.88 -0.52
C LEU A 119 0.27 12.92 -1.52
N HIS A 120 1.54 12.59 -1.28
CA HIS A 120 2.33 11.70 -2.13
C HIS A 120 2.39 10.27 -1.62
N THR A 121 2.05 10.04 -0.35
CA THR A 121 2.00 8.70 0.25
C THR A 121 0.67 8.49 0.96
N PHE A 122 -0.09 7.50 0.49
CA PHE A 122 -1.36 7.11 1.09
C PHE A 122 -1.39 5.61 1.37
N VAL A 123 -1.51 5.26 2.64
CA VAL A 123 -1.64 3.87 3.11
C VAL A 123 -2.98 3.73 3.81
N PHE A 124 -3.82 2.84 3.32
CA PHE A 124 -5.15 2.57 3.86
C PHE A 124 -5.32 1.09 4.18
N VAL A 125 -5.76 0.81 5.40
CA VAL A 125 -6.10 -0.52 5.91
C VAL A 125 -7.49 -0.46 6.53
N GLY A 126 -8.44 -1.19 5.97
CA GLY A 126 -9.84 -1.18 6.44
C GLY A 126 -10.64 -2.38 5.95
N SER A 127 -11.96 -2.38 6.19
CA SER A 127 -12.88 -3.35 5.57
C SER A 127 -13.46 -2.76 4.28
N TYR A 128 -13.50 -3.54 3.19
CA TYR A 128 -14.03 -3.04 1.93
C TYR A 128 -15.50 -2.60 2.06
N GLU A 129 -16.34 -3.40 2.73
CA GLU A 129 -17.78 -3.14 2.94
C GLU A 129 -18.06 -1.69 3.35
N SER A 130 -17.17 -1.15 4.17
CA SER A 130 -17.25 0.21 4.68
C SER A 130 -16.43 1.24 3.90
N ALA A 131 -15.36 0.81 3.25
CA ALA A 131 -14.30 1.69 2.77
C ALA A 131 -14.34 1.95 1.28
N GLY A 132 -14.86 1.01 0.48
CA GLY A 132 -14.83 1.07 -0.98
C GLY A 132 -15.43 2.38 -1.49
N SER A 133 -16.68 2.65 -1.15
CA SER A 133 -17.38 3.89 -1.54
C SER A 133 -16.74 5.16 -0.97
N SER A 134 -15.97 5.06 0.11
CA SER A 134 -15.30 6.25 0.66
C SER A 134 -14.16 6.74 -0.23
N LEU A 135 -13.60 5.87 -1.08
CA LEU A 135 -12.60 6.24 -2.08
C LEU A 135 -13.17 7.16 -3.16
N ASP A 136 -14.48 7.13 -3.41
CA ASP A 136 -15.18 7.97 -4.39
C ASP A 136 -15.03 9.46 -4.08
N TYR A 137 -14.83 9.80 -2.81
CA TYR A 137 -14.81 11.17 -2.32
C TYR A 137 -13.39 11.73 -2.12
N ILE A 138 -12.39 11.11 -2.76
CA ILE A 138 -10.99 11.51 -2.62
C ILE A 138 -10.34 11.63 -4.00
N HIS A 139 -9.52 12.66 -4.15
CA HIS A 139 -8.66 12.90 -5.30
C HIS A 139 -7.25 13.25 -4.81
N LEU A 140 -6.27 12.43 -5.23
CA LEU A 140 -4.87 12.52 -4.80
C LEU A 140 -3.95 12.78 -6.02
N PRO A 141 -3.92 14.00 -6.59
CA PRO A 141 -3.25 14.24 -7.87
C PRO A 141 -1.71 14.13 -7.82
N ALA A 142 -1.10 14.17 -6.63
CA ALA A 142 0.36 14.08 -6.43
C ALA A 142 0.80 12.73 -5.86
N ILE A 143 -0.07 11.71 -5.91
CA ILE A 143 0.21 10.42 -5.29
C ILE A 143 1.35 9.69 -6.01
N GLN A 144 2.32 9.23 -5.23
CA GLN A 144 3.46 8.43 -5.73
C GLN A 144 3.42 7.01 -5.19
N LEU A 145 2.99 6.84 -3.94
CA LEU A 145 2.83 5.55 -3.27
C LEU A 145 1.40 5.40 -2.77
N LEU A 146 0.70 4.39 -3.30
CA LEU A 146 -0.62 3.99 -2.84
C LEU A 146 -0.57 2.55 -2.31
N SER A 147 -0.97 2.37 -1.06
CA SER A 147 -1.16 1.05 -0.47
C SER A 147 -2.57 0.91 0.07
N VAL A 148 -3.32 -0.07 -0.43
CA VAL A 148 -4.70 -0.35 -0.03
C VAL A 148 -4.81 -1.79 0.42
N THR A 149 -5.21 -1.99 1.67
CA THR A 149 -5.49 -3.29 2.26
C THR A 149 -6.94 -3.34 2.72
N PHE A 150 -7.71 -4.23 2.09
CA PHE A 150 -9.07 -4.53 2.48
C PHE A 150 -9.13 -5.89 3.16
N ASN A 151 -9.46 -5.88 4.43
CA ASN A 151 -9.82 -7.07 5.18
C ASN A 151 -11.28 -7.41 4.87
N THR A 152 -11.56 -8.56 4.28
CA THR A 152 -12.91 -9.00 3.94
C THR A 152 -13.29 -10.24 4.74
N ILE A 153 -14.57 -10.35 5.10
CA ILE A 153 -15.15 -11.53 5.76
C ILE A 153 -16.05 -12.32 4.76
N GLY A 154 -16.24 -11.82 3.54
CA GLY A 154 -17.03 -12.50 2.52
C GLY A 154 -16.91 -11.89 1.12
N TRP A 155 -17.52 -12.57 0.15
CA TRP A 155 -17.57 -12.17 -1.26
C TRP A 155 -18.72 -11.18 -1.51
N ILE A 156 -18.45 -10.06 -2.18
CA ILE A 156 -19.42 -9.01 -2.53
C ILE A 156 -19.21 -8.68 -4.02
N PRO A 157 -20.26 -8.75 -4.85
CA PRO A 157 -20.12 -8.64 -6.31
C PRO A 157 -19.56 -7.31 -6.84
N SER A 158 -19.64 -6.23 -6.08
CA SER A 158 -19.17 -4.88 -6.48
C SER A 158 -17.75 -4.56 -5.99
N TYR A 159 -16.95 -5.58 -5.65
CA TYR A 159 -15.58 -5.39 -5.23
C TYR A 159 -14.70 -4.86 -6.38
N GLY A 160 -14.28 -3.61 -6.25
CA GLY A 160 -13.20 -2.98 -7.00
C GLY A 160 -13.61 -1.86 -7.96
N ALA A 161 -14.90 -1.66 -8.29
CA ALA A 161 -15.32 -0.53 -9.14
C ALA A 161 -14.88 0.83 -8.54
N HIS A 162 -15.12 1.02 -7.24
CA HIS A 162 -14.67 2.21 -6.51
C HIS A 162 -13.14 2.39 -6.53
N LEU A 163 -12.39 1.27 -6.55
CA LEU A 163 -10.93 1.30 -6.62
C LEU A 163 -10.47 1.74 -8.01
N VAL A 164 -11.10 1.25 -9.08
CA VAL A 164 -10.83 1.67 -10.46
C VAL A 164 -11.09 3.17 -10.63
N ASP A 165 -12.25 3.64 -10.16
CA ASP A 165 -12.62 5.06 -10.24
C ASP A 165 -11.64 5.94 -9.44
N PHE A 166 -11.23 5.47 -8.26
CA PHE A 166 -10.23 6.14 -7.44
C PHE A 166 -8.85 6.20 -8.09
N LEU A 167 -8.37 5.11 -8.67
CA LEU A 167 -7.10 5.07 -9.39
C LEU A 167 -7.13 5.98 -10.62
N THR A 168 -8.25 6.04 -11.32
CA THR A 168 -8.45 6.96 -12.45
C THR A 168 -8.29 8.43 -12.02
N ARG A 169 -8.73 8.77 -10.81
CA ARG A 169 -8.55 10.12 -10.23
C ARG A 169 -7.14 10.37 -9.68
N CYS A 170 -6.41 9.34 -9.24
CA CYS A 170 -5.07 9.49 -8.65
C CYS A 170 -4.02 10.04 -9.63
N GLY A 171 -4.31 10.04 -10.93
CA GLY A 171 -3.40 10.59 -11.94
C GLY A 171 -2.28 9.62 -12.33
N LEU A 172 -1.42 10.10 -13.24
CA LEU A 172 -0.41 9.28 -13.92
C LEU A 172 0.94 9.21 -13.19
N ASP A 173 1.08 9.90 -12.06
CA ASP A 173 2.34 10.03 -11.31
C ASP A 173 2.56 8.89 -10.31
N LEU A 174 1.59 7.97 -10.16
CA LEU A 174 1.72 6.83 -9.27
C LEU A 174 2.89 5.95 -9.70
N GLN A 175 3.84 5.75 -8.78
CA GLN A 175 5.04 4.95 -9.00
C GLN A 175 4.92 3.59 -8.35
N GLU A 176 4.24 3.52 -7.20
CA GLU A 176 4.15 2.32 -6.39
C GLU A 176 2.70 2.03 -6.01
N LEU A 177 2.22 0.84 -6.41
CA LEU A 177 0.90 0.34 -6.08
C LEU A 177 1.01 -0.95 -5.27
N ARG A 178 0.44 -0.94 -4.07
CA ARG A 178 0.33 -2.13 -3.22
C ARG A 178 -1.13 -2.42 -2.94
N LEU A 179 -1.62 -3.58 -3.37
CA LEU A 179 -3.01 -4.00 -3.18
C LEU A 179 -3.07 -5.30 -2.39
N SER A 180 -3.86 -5.30 -1.31
CA SER A 180 -4.21 -6.49 -0.55
C SER A 180 -5.73 -6.62 -0.43
N THR A 181 -6.36 -7.24 -1.42
CA THR A 181 -7.82 -7.17 -1.64
C THR A 181 -8.35 -8.52 -2.16
N PRO A 182 -8.41 -9.58 -1.32
CA PRO A 182 -8.52 -10.99 -1.72
C PRO A 182 -9.76 -11.40 -2.55
N HIS A 183 -10.67 -10.49 -2.85
CA HIS A 183 -11.90 -10.75 -3.61
C HIS A 183 -12.08 -9.84 -4.83
N ILE A 184 -11.04 -9.12 -5.25
CA ILE A 184 -11.05 -8.43 -6.55
C ILE A 184 -10.78 -9.46 -7.65
N SER A 185 -11.63 -9.49 -8.68
CA SER A 185 -11.45 -10.37 -9.83
C SER A 185 -10.27 -9.90 -10.70
N SER A 186 -9.72 -10.80 -11.49
CA SER A 186 -8.62 -10.49 -12.40
C SER A 186 -8.97 -9.40 -13.41
N GLU A 187 -10.21 -9.36 -13.91
CA GLU A 187 -10.65 -8.32 -14.84
C GLU A 187 -10.60 -6.93 -14.20
N ILE A 188 -11.08 -6.81 -12.96
CA ILE A 188 -11.07 -5.54 -12.23
C ILE A 188 -9.64 -5.15 -11.84
N LEU A 189 -8.79 -6.13 -11.49
CA LEU A 189 -7.39 -5.87 -11.21
C LEU A 189 -6.65 -5.39 -12.46
N VAL A 190 -6.92 -5.97 -13.63
CA VAL A 190 -6.40 -5.50 -14.92
C VAL A 190 -6.87 -4.07 -15.20
N GLN A 191 -8.15 -3.75 -14.99
CA GLN A 191 -8.66 -2.38 -15.12
C GLN A 191 -7.94 -1.41 -14.17
N CYS A 192 -7.71 -1.80 -12.92
CA CYS A 192 -6.93 -1.00 -11.97
C CYS A 192 -5.52 -0.68 -12.51
N LEU A 193 -4.83 -1.68 -13.10
CA LEU A 193 -3.49 -1.51 -13.65
C LEU A 193 -3.48 -0.66 -14.93
N GLN A 194 -4.55 -0.69 -15.72
CA GLN A 194 -4.73 0.19 -16.89
C GLN A 194 -4.85 1.67 -16.47
N CYS A 195 -5.42 1.96 -15.30
CA CYS A 195 -5.51 3.33 -14.77
C CYS A 195 -4.13 3.91 -14.38
N VAL A 196 -3.14 3.07 -14.08
CA VAL A 196 -1.82 3.48 -13.56
C VAL A 196 -0.65 2.90 -14.37
N PRO A 197 -0.53 3.25 -15.66
CA PRO A 197 0.44 2.62 -16.55
C PRO A 197 1.90 2.91 -16.19
N ASN A 198 2.18 3.95 -15.39
CA ASN A 198 3.55 4.40 -15.09
C ASN A 198 4.17 3.77 -13.84
N ILE A 199 3.48 2.85 -13.15
CA ILE A 199 4.02 2.23 -11.94
C ILE A 199 5.32 1.48 -12.24
N ASN A 200 6.29 1.62 -11.34
CA ASN A 200 7.53 0.85 -11.32
C ASN A 200 7.50 -0.27 -10.27
N THR A 201 6.61 -0.19 -9.28
CA THR A 201 6.50 -1.18 -8.21
C THR A 201 5.05 -1.63 -8.06
N LEU A 202 4.82 -2.93 -8.15
CA LEU A 202 3.52 -3.57 -7.99
C LEU A 202 3.62 -4.69 -6.97
N CYS A 203 2.85 -4.57 -5.89
CA CYS A 203 2.75 -5.58 -4.84
C CYS A 203 1.30 -6.04 -4.72
N LEU A 204 1.04 -7.31 -5.01
CA LEU A 204 -0.28 -7.95 -4.99
C LEU A 204 -0.32 -8.98 -3.85
N ILE A 205 -0.70 -8.53 -2.68
CA ILE A 205 -0.66 -9.32 -1.45
C ILE A 205 -2.00 -10.02 -1.26
N SER A 206 -1.99 -11.33 -1.00
CA SER A 206 -3.23 -12.10 -0.78
C SER A 206 -4.27 -11.93 -1.91
N GLN A 207 -3.82 -11.64 -3.13
CA GLN A 207 -4.69 -11.52 -4.28
C GLN A 207 -4.95 -12.89 -4.90
N MET A 208 -6.14 -13.06 -5.45
CA MET A 208 -6.41 -14.20 -6.32
C MET A 208 -5.84 -13.91 -7.69
N ILE A 209 -4.67 -14.47 -7.98
CA ILE A 209 -4.10 -14.42 -9.31
C ILE A 209 -4.55 -15.69 -10.03
N ASP A 210 -5.32 -15.53 -11.10
CA ASP A 210 -5.75 -16.63 -11.96
C ASP A 210 -5.02 -16.58 -13.33
N GLU A 211 -5.37 -17.52 -14.22
CA GLU A 211 -4.77 -17.61 -15.55
C GLU A 211 -5.05 -16.36 -16.38
N ALA A 212 -6.26 -15.79 -16.29
CA ALA A 212 -6.66 -14.60 -17.04
C ALA A 212 -5.80 -13.38 -16.67
N PHE A 213 -5.48 -13.20 -15.38
CA PHE A 213 -4.54 -12.15 -14.97
C PHE A 213 -3.14 -12.40 -15.55
N VAL A 214 -2.63 -13.62 -15.44
CA VAL A 214 -1.29 -13.95 -15.92
C VAL A 214 -1.17 -13.75 -17.43
N GLU A 215 -2.19 -14.12 -18.19
CA GLU A 215 -2.27 -13.86 -19.64
C GLU A 215 -2.27 -12.37 -19.94
N ALA A 216 -3.14 -11.59 -19.28
CA ALA A 216 -3.21 -10.14 -19.49
C ALA A 216 -1.89 -9.42 -19.13
N PHE A 217 -1.15 -9.96 -18.15
CA PHE A 217 0.12 -9.41 -17.70
C PHE A 217 1.34 -9.93 -18.50
N THR A 218 1.14 -10.96 -19.33
CA THR A 218 2.16 -11.49 -20.24
C THR A 218 2.25 -10.59 -21.47
N VAL A 219 3.44 -10.06 -21.74
CA VAL A 219 3.66 -9.17 -22.89
C VAL A 219 3.78 -10.01 -24.18
N PRO A 220 2.98 -9.75 -25.23
CA PRO A 220 3.15 -10.40 -26.52
C PRO A 220 4.51 -10.05 -27.15
N LEU A 221 5.14 -10.99 -27.86
CA LEU A 221 6.49 -10.79 -28.43
C LEU A 221 6.60 -9.61 -29.41
N ASN A 222 5.48 -9.17 -29.99
CA ASN A 222 5.42 -8.14 -31.02
C ASN A 222 4.66 -6.88 -30.57
N ASP A 223 4.26 -6.81 -29.30
CA ASP A 223 3.43 -5.71 -28.81
C ASP A 223 4.11 -4.97 -27.66
N CYS A 224 4.16 -3.64 -27.79
CA CYS A 224 4.69 -2.76 -26.76
C CYS A 224 3.62 -2.28 -25.77
N SER A 225 2.35 -2.68 -25.94
CA SER A 225 1.22 -2.23 -25.11
C SER A 225 1.03 -3.06 -23.83
N GLY A 226 2.09 -3.65 -23.29
CA GLY A 226 2.01 -4.40 -22.04
C GLY A 226 1.48 -3.57 -20.87
N LEU A 227 0.71 -4.18 -19.96
CA LEU A 227 0.31 -3.53 -18.71
C LEU A 227 1.55 -3.06 -17.94
N CYS A 228 1.55 -1.83 -17.43
CA CYS A 228 2.62 -1.25 -16.62
C CYS A 228 4.03 -1.46 -17.23
N PRO A 229 4.33 -0.88 -18.41
CA PRO A 229 5.57 -1.13 -19.15
C PRO A 229 6.84 -0.64 -18.44
N ARG A 230 6.71 0.12 -17.35
CA ARG A 230 7.81 0.63 -16.53
C ARG A 230 8.08 -0.21 -15.28
N LEU A 231 7.47 -1.39 -15.15
CA LEU A 231 7.58 -2.18 -13.93
C LEU A 231 9.00 -2.69 -13.68
N GLU A 232 9.57 -2.35 -12.54
CA GLU A 232 10.88 -2.77 -12.04
C GLU A 232 10.76 -3.78 -10.90
N TYR A 233 9.67 -3.71 -10.12
CA TYR A 233 9.45 -4.56 -8.97
C TYR A 233 8.05 -5.17 -9.04
N LEU A 234 7.99 -6.50 -8.97
CA LEU A 234 6.76 -7.26 -8.99
C LEU A 234 6.73 -8.23 -7.82
N GLU A 235 5.71 -8.17 -7.00
CA GLU A 235 5.50 -9.13 -5.92
C GLU A 235 4.06 -9.60 -5.93
N PHE A 236 3.85 -10.89 -5.84
CA PHE A 236 2.50 -11.44 -5.73
C PHE A 236 2.48 -12.76 -4.98
N ASP A 237 1.36 -12.98 -4.29
CA ASP A 237 1.08 -14.22 -3.58
C ASP A 237 0.58 -15.30 -4.57
N THR A 238 1.28 -16.43 -4.64
CA THR A 238 0.98 -17.56 -5.52
C THR A 238 0.43 -18.75 -4.74
N ARG A 239 -0.16 -18.54 -3.55
CA ARG A 239 -0.80 -19.62 -2.78
C ARG A 239 -1.93 -20.32 -3.54
N GLN A 240 -2.58 -19.60 -4.46
CA GLN A 240 -3.49 -20.23 -5.40
C GLN A 240 -2.65 -21.02 -6.40
N ARG A 241 -2.92 -22.33 -6.52
CA ARG A 241 -2.13 -23.31 -7.28
C ARG A 241 -2.15 -23.05 -8.79
N LEU A 242 -1.64 -21.90 -9.21
CA LEU A 242 -1.41 -21.54 -10.59
C LEU A 242 -0.38 -22.49 -11.19
N ALA A 243 -0.55 -22.77 -12.48
CA ALA A 243 0.48 -23.47 -13.23
C ALA A 243 1.77 -22.64 -13.20
N THR A 244 2.80 -23.14 -12.52
CA THR A 244 4.12 -22.46 -12.39
C THR A 244 4.75 -22.15 -13.75
N SER A 245 4.37 -22.86 -14.81
CA SER A 245 4.75 -22.58 -16.19
C SER A 245 4.17 -21.26 -16.73
N LEU A 246 2.92 -20.91 -16.38
CA LEU A 246 2.33 -19.64 -16.80
C LEU A 246 3.05 -18.47 -16.15
N ILE A 247 3.31 -18.57 -14.83
CA ILE A 247 4.08 -17.56 -14.09
C ILE A 247 5.47 -17.40 -14.68
N ALA A 248 6.17 -18.52 -14.96
CA ALA A 248 7.50 -18.50 -15.54
C ALA A 248 7.52 -17.85 -16.94
N SER A 249 6.53 -18.16 -17.78
CA SER A 249 6.37 -17.56 -19.11
C SER A 249 6.15 -16.05 -19.02
N MET A 250 5.26 -15.61 -18.12
CA MET A 250 4.96 -14.20 -17.88
C MET A 250 6.21 -13.44 -17.41
N ILE A 251 6.95 -13.97 -16.42
CA ILE A 251 8.22 -13.37 -15.95
C ILE A 251 9.23 -13.28 -17.10
N ALA A 252 9.42 -14.35 -17.87
CA ALA A 252 10.36 -14.38 -18.97
C ALA A 252 9.98 -13.40 -20.09
N SER A 253 8.69 -13.28 -20.40
CA SER A 253 8.15 -12.31 -21.36
C SER A 253 8.44 -10.87 -20.90
N ARG A 254 8.07 -10.51 -19.66
CA ARG A 254 8.31 -9.16 -19.13
C ARG A 254 9.79 -8.82 -19.05
N TRP A 255 10.64 -9.77 -18.65
CA TRP A 255 12.09 -9.59 -18.67
C TRP A 255 12.63 -9.24 -20.07
N ARG A 256 12.15 -9.93 -21.11
CA ARG A 256 12.55 -9.65 -22.51
C ARG A 256 12.06 -8.30 -22.98
N PHE A 257 10.85 -7.91 -22.60
CA PHE A 257 10.27 -6.61 -22.93
C PHE A 257 11.16 -5.43 -22.47
N HIS A 258 11.81 -5.56 -21.30
CA HIS A 258 12.78 -4.57 -20.82
C HIS A 258 14.16 -4.60 -21.53
N GLY A 259 14.27 -5.31 -22.66
CA GLY A 259 15.47 -5.32 -23.50
C GLY A 259 16.64 -6.10 -22.90
N GLY A 260 16.39 -6.99 -21.94
CA GLY A 260 17.34 -8.00 -21.48
C GLY A 260 18.73 -7.48 -21.07
N GLN A 261 18.82 -6.28 -20.45
CA GLN A 261 19.99 -5.62 -19.82
C GLN A 261 20.64 -4.39 -20.50
N ARG A 262 20.17 -3.80 -21.60
CA ARG A 262 21.00 -2.73 -22.21
C ARG A 262 20.92 -1.34 -21.55
N VAL A 263 19.85 -0.96 -20.85
CA VAL A 263 19.75 0.39 -20.19
C VAL A 263 18.84 0.43 -18.94
N ALA A 264 17.94 -0.55 -18.72
CA ALA A 264 16.92 -0.48 -17.66
C ALA A 264 17.33 -1.17 -16.34
N ARG A 265 16.81 -0.66 -15.21
CA ARG A 265 16.97 -1.27 -13.89
C ARG A 265 16.45 -2.72 -13.90
N PRO A 266 17.15 -3.66 -13.25
CA PRO A 266 16.78 -5.08 -13.31
C PRO A 266 15.43 -5.32 -12.63
N LEU A 267 14.51 -5.97 -13.35
CA LEU A 267 13.26 -6.48 -12.78
C LEU A 267 13.58 -7.40 -11.58
N ALA A 268 12.90 -7.16 -10.46
CA ALA A 268 12.94 -8.01 -9.29
C ALA A 268 11.57 -8.60 -9.03
N VAL A 269 11.51 -9.92 -8.85
CA VAL A 269 10.25 -10.66 -8.65
C VAL A 269 10.24 -11.37 -7.30
N GLY A 270 9.32 -10.98 -6.43
CA GLY A 270 9.05 -11.65 -5.16
C GLY A 270 7.93 -12.67 -5.33
N LEU A 271 8.20 -13.93 -5.01
CA LEU A 271 7.25 -15.04 -5.12
C LEU A 271 7.08 -15.73 -3.77
N PHE A 272 5.86 -16.18 -3.48
CA PHE A 272 5.58 -17.04 -2.33
C PHE A 272 4.32 -17.90 -2.60
N PRO A 273 4.34 -19.23 -2.43
CA PRO A 273 5.45 -20.07 -1.98
C PRO A 273 6.28 -20.72 -3.12
N VAL A 274 5.96 -20.48 -4.40
CA VAL A 274 6.45 -21.29 -5.54
C VAL A 274 7.80 -20.85 -6.12
N ILE A 275 8.64 -20.21 -5.30
CA ILE A 275 9.89 -19.60 -5.77
C ILE A 275 10.82 -20.62 -6.43
N GLN A 276 10.96 -21.81 -5.83
CA GLN A 276 11.89 -22.84 -6.31
C GLN A 276 11.41 -23.42 -7.64
N GLU A 277 10.12 -23.73 -7.76
CA GLU A 277 9.54 -24.29 -8.98
C GLU A 277 9.67 -23.33 -10.16
N VAL A 278 9.38 -22.05 -9.95
CA VAL A 278 9.49 -21.02 -11.00
C VAL A 278 10.95 -20.77 -11.35
N SER A 279 11.84 -20.66 -10.36
CA SER A 279 13.26 -20.40 -10.59
C SER A 279 13.96 -21.54 -11.34
N ASN A 280 13.46 -22.78 -11.23
CA ASN A 280 14.02 -23.94 -11.92
C ASN A 280 13.60 -24.05 -13.40
N ARG A 281 12.60 -23.29 -13.85
CA ARG A 281 12.16 -23.27 -15.26
C ARG A 281 13.28 -22.74 -16.16
N ALA A 282 13.47 -23.36 -17.32
CA ALA A 282 14.63 -23.10 -18.18
C ALA A 282 14.67 -21.64 -18.67
N GLU A 283 13.52 -21.09 -19.01
CA GLU A 283 13.32 -19.70 -19.44
C GLU A 283 13.65 -18.70 -18.33
N VAL A 284 13.24 -18.98 -17.09
CA VAL A 284 13.52 -18.12 -15.93
C VAL A 284 14.99 -18.21 -15.54
N ARG A 285 15.60 -19.40 -15.56
CA ARG A 285 17.05 -19.57 -15.31
C ARG A 285 17.90 -18.72 -16.25
N LYS A 286 17.53 -18.65 -17.54
CA LYS A 286 18.20 -17.77 -18.51
C LYS A 286 18.07 -16.30 -18.13
N CYS A 287 16.89 -15.87 -17.68
CA CYS A 287 16.67 -14.51 -17.19
C CYS A 287 17.51 -14.22 -15.93
N ILE A 288 17.60 -15.16 -14.97
CA ILE A 288 18.41 -15.01 -13.75
C ILE A 288 19.89 -14.87 -14.10
N GLN A 289 20.41 -15.68 -15.02
CA GLN A 289 21.77 -15.57 -15.53
C GLN A 289 22.03 -14.21 -16.19
N ALA A 290 21.00 -13.63 -16.81
CA ALA A 290 21.01 -12.28 -17.35
C ALA A 290 20.66 -11.21 -16.31
N GLY A 291 20.65 -11.50 -15.00
CA GLY A 291 20.50 -10.48 -13.95
C GLY A 291 19.08 -10.23 -13.43
N LEU A 292 18.08 -11.02 -13.82
CA LEU A 292 16.78 -11.05 -13.14
C LEU A 292 16.99 -11.45 -11.67
N LYS A 293 16.38 -10.70 -10.74
CA LYS A 293 16.41 -11.05 -9.31
C LYS A 293 15.10 -11.73 -8.93
N ILE A 294 15.19 -12.94 -8.39
CA ILE A 294 14.03 -13.62 -7.78
C ILE A 294 14.33 -13.82 -6.30
N TYR A 295 13.36 -13.51 -5.45
CA TYR A 295 13.46 -13.67 -4.01
C TYR A 295 12.16 -14.17 -3.41
N GLU A 296 12.26 -14.71 -2.20
CA GLU A 296 11.09 -15.21 -1.48
C GLU A 296 10.43 -14.03 -0.78
N TYR A 297 9.18 -13.76 -1.15
CA TYR A 297 8.41 -12.69 -0.55
C TYR A 297 7.89 -13.13 0.82
N ASN A 298 8.22 -12.37 1.87
CA ASN A 298 7.71 -12.66 3.21
C ASN A 298 6.31 -12.08 3.40
N SER A 299 5.31 -12.91 3.16
CA SER A 299 3.89 -12.61 3.37
C SER A 299 3.49 -12.37 4.83
N ASN A 300 4.32 -12.76 5.80
CA ASN A 300 4.12 -12.43 7.21
C ASN A 300 4.56 -10.99 7.53
N GLY A 301 5.24 -10.34 6.59
CA GLY A 301 5.63 -8.97 6.71
C GLY A 301 4.38 -8.10 6.86
N LYS A 302 4.18 -7.58 8.07
CA LYS A 302 3.41 -6.37 8.26
C LYS A 302 4.18 -5.25 7.56
N TRP A 303 4.03 -5.11 6.26
CA TRP A 303 4.77 -4.09 5.51
C TRP A 303 4.39 -2.70 5.95
N TRP A 304 3.15 -2.56 6.41
CA TRP A 304 2.63 -1.41 7.12
C TRP A 304 3.18 -1.27 8.55
N ALA A 305 3.66 -2.33 9.21
CA ALA A 305 4.24 -2.27 10.56
C ALA A 305 5.76 -2.24 10.64
N LEU A 306 6.49 -2.17 9.52
CA LEU A 306 7.86 -1.65 9.54
C LEU A 306 7.86 -0.10 9.62
N SER A 307 6.70 0.52 9.38
CA SER A 307 6.41 1.93 9.61
C SER A 307 5.72 2.21 10.97
N LEU A 308 5.39 1.18 11.75
CA LEU A 308 4.76 1.28 13.08
C LEU A 308 5.68 0.79 14.19
#